data_AF-C6WLC9-F1
#
_entry.id   AF-C6WLC9-F1
#
_cell.length_a   1.000
_cell.length_b   1.000
_cell.length_c   1.000
_cell.angle_alpha   90.00
_cell.angle_beta   90.00
_cell.angle_gamma   90.00
#
_symmetry.space_group_name_H-M   'P 1'
#
loop_
_entity.id
_entity.type
_entity.pdbx_description
1 polymer ?
#
loop_
_entity_poly.entity_id
_entity_poly.type
_entity_poly.pdbx_seq_one_letter_code
_entity_poly.pdbx_strand_id
1 'polypeptide(L)'
;MDGQQGGRNAFENSSADNVVQAGTVNGGVHVNSTPPPLANLTPQAAAAQLVAMKTGEAADALAAFPYRTALLTVLLADHEATTIGLLGDMELAVARDLVDALPSPPDWLGGLLTASEGFGNAALGPARNKVRRAAPSPQGSTGFSRDYDKGRAYWSADTLFQTVVHPFLREHDRRGGTGGELGFPVGERAWNCTDDTPGGLFYQRFEGGVIYESSPPRVVRDPDLALFDRFGFPTGDETGLGTFFADQVKGTFQPFERGTAYWVDNVALVREGDSSVLFGVRAT
;
A
#
# COMPACT_ATOMS: atom_id res chain seq x y z
N MET A 1 35.99 -29.72 75.85
CA MET A 1 34.76 -29.03 76.29
C MET A 1 34.34 -28.16 75.12
N ASP A 2 33.83 -28.76 74.05
CA ASP A 2 32.45 -29.25 73.85
C ASP A 2 31.57 -28.16 73.25
N GLY A 3 30.81 -28.52 72.21
CA GLY A 3 29.58 -27.78 71.85
C GLY A 3 29.39 -27.32 70.39
N GLN A 4 29.40 -28.28 69.48
CA GLN A 4 28.47 -28.51 68.35
C GLN A 4 27.31 -27.54 67.96
N GLN A 5 26.92 -27.69 66.67
CA GLN A 5 25.66 -27.38 65.95
C GLN A 5 25.55 -25.99 65.29
N GLY A 6 25.13 -25.83 64.02
CA GLY A 6 24.53 -26.73 63.04
C GLY A 6 23.52 -25.91 62.20
N GLY A 7 23.62 -25.93 60.87
CA GLY A 7 22.66 -25.22 60.02
C GLY A 7 23.07 -25.10 58.56
N ARG A 8 23.02 -26.21 57.83
CA ARG A 8 22.99 -26.22 56.35
C ARG A 8 21.60 -25.76 55.92
N ASN A 9 21.52 -24.70 55.11
CA ASN A 9 20.40 -24.52 54.18
C ASN A 9 20.95 -24.66 52.77
N ALA A 10 20.90 -25.90 52.28
CA ALA A 10 20.93 -26.18 50.87
C ALA A 10 19.60 -25.69 50.27
N PHE A 11 19.66 -24.74 49.35
CA PHE A 11 18.64 -24.61 48.32
C PHE A 11 19.31 -25.00 47.00
N GLU A 12 19.25 -26.30 46.70
CA GLU A 12 19.35 -26.79 45.33
C GLU A 12 18.16 -26.20 44.56
N ASN A 13 18.41 -25.22 43.70
CA ASN A 13 17.41 -24.77 42.74
C ASN A 13 17.64 -25.51 41.42
N SER A 14 17.12 -26.73 41.39
CA SER A 14 16.96 -27.56 40.20
C SER A 14 15.64 -27.19 39.52
N SER A 15 15.69 -26.27 38.57
CA SER A 15 14.94 -26.28 37.31
C SER A 15 15.20 -24.96 36.58
N ALA A 16 15.93 -25.03 35.48
CA ALA A 16 15.90 -23.98 34.47
C ALA A 16 14.48 -23.97 33.89
N ASP A 17 13.71 -22.91 34.17
CA ASP A 17 12.74 -22.27 33.26
C ASP A 17 11.95 -21.22 34.07
N ASN A 18 11.97 -19.97 33.59
CA ASN A 18 11.31 -18.78 34.15
C ASN A 18 11.91 -18.19 35.44
N VAL A 19 13.06 -17.53 35.31
CA VAL A 19 13.51 -16.55 36.31
C VAL A 19 12.65 -15.30 36.19
N VAL A 20 11.70 -15.13 37.11
CA VAL A 20 10.97 -13.86 37.29
C VAL A 20 11.87 -12.91 38.08
N GLN A 21 12.40 -11.89 37.43
CA GLN A 21 13.14 -10.82 38.11
C GLN A 21 12.15 -9.73 38.52
N ALA A 22 11.69 -9.78 39.77
CA ALA A 22 10.85 -8.73 40.35
C ALA A 22 11.75 -7.62 40.92
N GLY A 23 11.64 -6.42 40.36
CA GLY A 23 12.31 -5.21 40.85
C GLY A 23 11.28 -4.13 41.18
N THR A 24 11.56 -3.33 42.21
CA THR A 24 10.74 -2.16 42.54
C THR A 24 11.36 -0.94 41.87
N VAL A 25 10.66 -0.33 40.92
CA VAL A 25 11.01 0.99 40.37
C VAL A 25 9.79 1.89 40.54
N ASN A 26 9.92 2.99 41.29
CA ASN A 26 8.87 3.98 41.51
C ASN A 26 7.54 3.44 42.09
N GLY A 27 7.58 2.45 43.00
CA GLY A 27 6.37 1.97 43.71
C GLY A 27 5.43 1.07 42.88
N GLY A 28 5.79 0.77 41.63
CA GLY A 28 5.15 -0.28 40.83
C GLY A 28 5.98 -1.55 40.82
N VAL A 29 5.33 -2.71 40.96
CA VAL A 29 5.97 -4.01 40.69
C VAL A 29 6.05 -4.16 39.17
N HIS A 30 7.24 -3.98 38.61
CA HIS A 30 7.50 -4.30 37.22
C HIS A 30 7.98 -5.76 37.12
N VAL A 31 7.15 -6.62 36.55
CA VAL A 31 7.52 -7.99 36.24
C VAL A 31 8.14 -7.99 34.85
N ASN A 32 9.47 -8.03 34.77
CA ASN A 32 10.16 -8.33 33.51
C ASN A 32 10.07 -9.83 33.27
N SER A 33 8.93 -10.29 32.76
CA SER A 33 8.79 -11.66 32.28
C SER A 33 9.12 -11.70 30.80
N THR A 34 10.15 -12.45 30.43
CA THR A 34 10.35 -12.88 29.04
C THR A 34 9.07 -13.59 28.58
N PRO A 35 8.50 -13.23 27.42
CA PRO A 35 7.34 -13.93 26.89
C PRO A 35 7.63 -15.44 26.76
N PRO A 36 6.65 -16.31 27.03
CA PRO A 36 6.83 -17.74 26.82
C PRO A 36 7.18 -18.05 25.36
N PRO A 37 7.92 -19.14 25.08
CA PRO A 37 8.18 -19.59 23.73
C PRO A 37 6.86 -19.85 22.99
N LEU A 38 6.77 -19.43 21.72
CA LEU A 38 5.54 -19.60 20.92
C LEU A 38 5.06 -21.05 20.92
N ALA A 39 5.99 -22.02 20.84
CA ALA A 39 5.71 -23.45 20.82
C ALA A 39 4.86 -23.95 22.00
N ASN A 40 4.86 -23.22 23.12
CA ASN A 40 4.12 -23.57 24.33
C ASN A 40 2.76 -22.85 24.42
N LEU A 41 2.40 -22.04 23.42
CA LEU A 41 1.18 -21.25 23.40
C LEU A 41 0.09 -21.90 22.55
N THR A 42 -1.15 -21.59 22.89
CA THR A 42 -2.29 -21.83 21.99
C THR A 42 -2.11 -21.00 20.72
N PRO A 43 -2.70 -21.42 19.57
CA PRO A 43 -2.62 -20.64 18.33
C PRO A 43 -3.07 -19.17 18.50
N GLN A 44 -4.09 -18.91 19.32
CA GLN A 44 -4.58 -17.56 19.61
C GLN A 44 -3.57 -16.72 20.39
N ALA A 45 -2.97 -17.28 21.45
CA ALA A 45 -1.96 -16.57 22.22
C ALA A 45 -0.68 -16.36 21.40
N ALA A 46 -0.28 -17.35 20.59
CA ALA A 46 0.84 -17.24 19.67
C ALA A 46 0.60 -16.15 18.61
N ALA A 47 -0.61 -16.06 18.05
CA ALA A 47 -0.98 -15.02 17.09
C ALA A 47 -0.87 -13.62 17.70
N ALA A 48 -1.43 -13.43 18.89
CA ALA A 48 -1.34 -12.15 19.62
C ALA A 48 0.13 -11.77 19.89
N GLN A 49 0.98 -12.74 20.24
CA GLN A 49 2.40 -12.49 20.45
C GLN A 49 3.12 -12.14 19.14
N LEU A 50 2.85 -12.83 18.03
CA LEU A 50 3.41 -12.51 16.71
C LEU A 50 3.05 -11.09 16.25
N VAL A 51 1.82 -10.63 16.52
CA VAL A 51 1.37 -9.28 16.18
C VAL A 51 2.20 -8.20 16.90
N ALA A 52 2.68 -8.50 18.12
CA ALA A 52 3.51 -7.60 18.89
C ALA A 52 5.01 -7.65 18.53
N MET A 53 5.44 -8.64 17.74
CA MET A 53 6.85 -8.82 17.36
C MET A 53 7.27 -7.90 16.20
N LYS A 54 8.59 -7.69 16.07
CA LYS A 54 9.16 -7.11 14.85
C LYS A 54 8.93 -8.05 13.67
N THR A 55 8.77 -7.51 12.47
CA THR A 55 8.39 -8.29 11.28
C THR A 55 9.29 -9.48 10.98
N GLY A 56 10.61 -9.28 10.98
CA GLY A 56 11.55 -10.35 10.66
C GLY A 56 11.48 -11.48 11.69
N GLU A 57 11.52 -11.11 12.97
CA GLU A 57 11.37 -12.05 14.09
C GLU A 57 10.03 -12.81 14.01
N ALA A 58 8.95 -12.10 13.68
CA ALA A 58 7.62 -12.70 13.54
C ALA A 58 7.53 -13.66 12.34
N ALA A 59 8.16 -13.31 11.21
CA ALA A 59 8.20 -14.16 10.02
C ALA A 59 9.00 -15.43 10.28
N ASP A 60 10.19 -15.31 10.87
CA ASP A 60 11.03 -16.44 11.26
C ASP A 60 10.31 -17.34 12.27
N ALA A 61 9.65 -16.72 13.27
CA ALA A 61 8.93 -17.45 14.30
C ALA A 61 7.67 -18.15 13.76
N LEU A 62 6.95 -17.53 12.81
CA LEU A 62 5.83 -18.17 12.11
C LEU A 62 6.31 -19.37 11.27
N ALA A 63 7.41 -19.20 10.53
CA ALA A 63 7.97 -20.27 9.69
C ALA A 63 8.45 -21.47 10.52
N ALA A 64 9.02 -21.23 11.69
CA ALA A 64 9.51 -22.25 12.61
C ALA A 64 8.41 -22.91 13.48
N PHE A 65 7.17 -22.40 13.45
CA PHE A 65 6.13 -22.84 14.37
C PHE A 65 5.61 -24.27 14.03
N PRO A 66 5.61 -25.23 14.98
CA PRO A 66 5.19 -26.61 14.72
C PRO A 66 3.75 -26.74 14.21
N TYR A 67 2.86 -25.82 14.58
CA TYR A 67 1.46 -25.78 14.17
C TYR A 67 1.16 -24.59 13.25
N ARG A 68 2.08 -24.27 12.33
CA ARG A 68 2.03 -23.09 11.45
C ARG A 68 0.70 -22.91 10.71
N THR A 69 0.06 -23.98 10.25
CA THR A 69 -1.25 -23.89 9.56
C THR A 69 -2.36 -23.41 10.50
N ALA A 70 -2.42 -23.92 11.74
CA ALA A 70 -3.41 -23.51 12.72
C ALA A 70 -3.20 -22.05 13.14
N LEU A 71 -1.94 -21.65 13.33
CA LEU A 71 -1.56 -20.28 13.66
C LEU A 71 -1.91 -19.31 12.51
N LEU A 72 -1.56 -19.67 11.27
CA LEU A 72 -1.89 -18.87 10.09
C LEU A 72 -3.41 -18.73 9.89
N THR A 73 -4.19 -19.78 10.19
CA THR A 73 -5.65 -19.71 10.15
C THR A 73 -6.20 -18.68 11.12
N VAL A 74 -5.68 -18.62 12.35
CA VAL A 74 -6.06 -17.59 13.34
C VAL A 74 -5.64 -16.20 12.87
N LEU A 75 -4.42 -16.05 12.37
CA LEU A 75 -3.93 -14.77 11.85
C LEU A 75 -4.76 -14.27 10.66
N LEU A 76 -5.21 -15.16 9.78
CA LEU A 76 -6.10 -14.80 8.66
C LEU A 76 -7.48 -14.35 9.13
N ALA A 77 -8.02 -14.97 10.18
CA ALA A 77 -9.33 -14.63 10.72
C ALA A 77 -9.35 -13.28 11.45
N ASP A 78 -8.36 -13.04 12.30
CA ASP A 78 -8.41 -11.93 13.27
C ASP A 78 -7.37 -10.84 13.01
N HIS A 79 -6.36 -11.10 12.18
CA HIS A 79 -5.18 -10.25 12.02
C HIS A 79 -4.72 -10.15 10.54
N GLU A 80 -5.65 -9.92 9.62
CA GLU A 80 -5.37 -9.89 8.17
C GLU A 80 -4.18 -8.98 7.81
N ALA A 81 -4.14 -7.75 8.33
CA ALA A 81 -3.05 -6.80 8.04
C ALA A 81 -1.67 -7.32 8.46
N THR A 82 -1.60 -8.01 9.61
CA THR A 82 -0.36 -8.66 10.06
C THR A 82 -0.01 -9.81 9.14
N THR A 83 -0.99 -10.63 8.75
CA THR A 83 -0.78 -11.74 7.81
C THR A 83 -0.23 -11.25 6.47
N ILE A 84 -0.79 -10.18 5.91
CA ILE A 84 -0.32 -9.55 4.67
C ILE A 84 1.13 -9.11 4.83
N GLY A 85 1.46 -8.42 5.92
CA GLY A 85 2.82 -7.94 6.13
C GLY A 85 3.83 -9.06 6.38
N LEU A 86 3.43 -10.17 7.01
CA LEU A 86 4.31 -11.32 7.24
C LEU A 86 4.55 -12.10 5.95
N LEU A 87 3.49 -12.52 5.26
CA LEU A 87 3.62 -13.30 4.01
C LEU A 87 4.21 -12.45 2.88
N GLY A 88 3.90 -11.15 2.86
CA GLY A 88 4.40 -10.20 1.87
C GLY A 88 5.90 -9.94 1.92
N ASP A 89 6.48 -10.04 3.12
CA ASP A 89 7.89 -9.75 3.38
C ASP A 89 8.75 -11.02 3.57
N MET A 90 8.10 -12.18 3.72
CA MET A 90 8.75 -13.48 3.86
C MET A 90 9.36 -13.97 2.55
N GLU A 91 10.36 -14.86 2.63
CA GLU A 91 10.86 -15.58 1.46
C GLU A 91 9.71 -16.28 0.71
N LEU A 92 9.62 -16.04 -0.59
CA LEU A 92 8.48 -16.43 -1.42
C LEU A 92 8.20 -17.94 -1.39
N ALA A 93 9.24 -18.77 -1.34
CA ALA A 93 9.10 -20.22 -1.22
C ALA A 93 8.43 -20.61 0.10
N VAL A 94 8.86 -20.02 1.22
CA VAL A 94 8.28 -20.28 2.55
C VAL A 94 6.84 -19.78 2.61
N ALA A 95 6.56 -18.59 2.05
CA ALA A 95 5.21 -18.05 2.01
C ALA A 95 4.26 -18.93 1.17
N ARG A 96 4.72 -19.45 0.02
CA ARG A 96 3.96 -20.41 -0.81
C ARG A 96 3.67 -21.70 -0.05
N ASP A 97 4.68 -22.30 0.55
CA ASP A 97 4.52 -23.54 1.35
C ASP A 97 3.50 -23.37 2.49
N LEU A 98 3.47 -22.19 3.13
CA LEU A 98 2.50 -21.88 4.17
C LEU A 98 1.07 -21.74 3.63
N VAL A 99 0.91 -21.06 2.50
CA VAL A 99 -0.40 -20.84 1.86
C VAL A 99 -0.95 -22.15 1.29
N ASP A 100 -0.13 -22.96 0.64
CA ASP A 100 -0.52 -24.26 0.06
C ASP A 100 -0.92 -25.29 1.14
N ALA A 101 -0.42 -25.13 2.36
CA ALA A 101 -0.80 -25.96 3.50
C ALA A 101 -2.17 -25.59 4.12
N LEU A 102 -2.80 -24.49 3.68
CA LEU A 102 -4.12 -24.09 4.18
C LEU A 102 -5.23 -24.95 3.54
N PRO A 103 -6.21 -25.43 4.32
CA PRO A 103 -7.33 -26.21 3.77
C PRO A 103 -8.22 -25.42 2.79
N SER A 104 -8.33 -24.11 2.99
CA SER A 104 -9.18 -23.21 2.20
C SER A 104 -8.59 -21.79 2.23
N PRO A 105 -7.51 -21.52 1.48
CA PRO A 105 -6.89 -20.20 1.45
C PRO A 105 -7.85 -19.16 0.82
N PRO A 106 -7.96 -17.94 1.38
CA PRO A 106 -8.65 -16.85 0.70
C PRO A 106 -8.04 -16.54 -0.67
N ASP A 107 -8.89 -16.25 -1.67
CA ASP A 107 -8.48 -16.00 -3.05
C ASP A 107 -7.40 -14.90 -3.20
N TRP A 108 -7.45 -13.89 -2.32
CA TRP A 108 -6.51 -12.77 -2.37
C TRP A 108 -5.06 -13.17 -2.00
N LEU A 109 -4.84 -14.33 -1.37
CA LEU A 109 -3.48 -14.79 -1.01
C LEU A 109 -2.63 -15.08 -2.25
N GLY A 110 -3.22 -15.63 -3.31
CA GLY A 110 -2.49 -15.84 -4.57
C GLY A 110 -1.96 -14.53 -5.13
N GLY A 111 -2.80 -13.48 -5.10
CA GLY A 111 -2.41 -12.13 -5.51
C GLY A 111 -1.32 -11.53 -4.64
N LEU A 112 -1.35 -11.76 -3.32
CA LEU A 112 -0.28 -11.32 -2.42
C LEU A 112 1.05 -11.96 -2.79
N LEU A 113 1.10 -13.27 -3.07
CA LEU A 113 2.33 -13.96 -3.44
C LEU A 113 2.90 -13.45 -4.77
N THR A 114 2.05 -13.15 -5.75
CA THR A 114 2.46 -12.49 -7.00
C THR A 114 3.00 -11.08 -6.73
N ALA A 115 2.33 -10.31 -5.85
CA ALA A 115 2.76 -8.97 -5.48
C ALA A 115 4.14 -8.98 -4.79
N SER A 116 4.39 -9.93 -3.87
CA SER A 116 5.66 -10.08 -3.14
C SER A 116 6.85 -10.22 -4.07
N GLU A 117 6.71 -10.99 -5.15
CA GLU A 117 7.76 -11.16 -6.16
C GLU A 117 8.09 -9.83 -6.85
N GLY A 118 7.08 -9.06 -7.23
CA GLY A 118 7.27 -7.72 -7.78
C GLY A 118 7.92 -6.75 -6.77
N PHE A 119 7.45 -6.76 -5.52
CA PHE A 119 7.99 -5.91 -4.46
C PHE A 119 9.46 -6.21 -4.14
N GLY A 120 9.89 -7.47 -4.21
CA GLY A 120 11.30 -7.84 -4.05
C GLY A 120 12.21 -7.26 -5.12
N ASN A 121 11.67 -7.00 -6.32
CA ASN A 121 12.40 -6.55 -7.49
C ASN A 121 12.24 -5.04 -7.79
N ALA A 122 11.52 -4.30 -6.95
CA ALA A 122 11.24 -2.88 -7.17
C ALA A 122 12.53 -2.04 -7.14
N ALA A 123 12.85 -1.35 -8.24
CA ALA A 123 14.02 -0.46 -8.36
C ALA A 123 13.84 0.91 -7.66
N LEU A 124 13.21 0.92 -6.47
CA LEU A 124 12.84 2.13 -5.73
C LEU A 124 13.72 2.41 -4.49
N GLY A 125 14.77 1.61 -4.29
CA GLY A 125 15.63 1.66 -3.10
C GLY A 125 15.13 0.75 -1.97
N PRO A 126 15.62 0.93 -0.74
CA PRO A 126 15.14 0.18 0.43
C PRO A 126 13.63 0.35 0.67
N ALA A 127 12.98 -0.74 1.07
CA ALA A 127 11.59 -0.69 1.55
C ALA A 127 11.51 0.03 2.91
N ARG A 128 10.49 0.86 3.08
CA ARG A 128 10.25 1.63 4.32
C ARG A 128 9.25 0.97 5.26
N ASN A 129 8.38 0.13 4.71
CA ASN A 129 7.38 -0.59 5.46
C ASN A 129 7.09 -1.97 4.86
N LYS A 130 6.27 -2.72 5.59
CA LYS A 130 5.77 -4.02 5.17
C LYS A 130 4.81 -3.84 4.00
N VAL A 131 4.64 -4.91 3.23
CA VAL A 131 3.49 -5.00 2.31
C VAL A 131 2.20 -4.78 3.08
N ARG A 132 1.27 -4.03 2.48
CA ARG A 132 -0.05 -3.75 3.04
C ARG A 132 -1.12 -3.81 1.95
N ARG A 133 -2.37 -4.02 2.36
CA ARG A 133 -3.51 -3.82 1.46
C ARG A 133 -3.57 -2.36 1.03
N ALA A 134 -3.71 -2.12 -0.26
CA ALA A 134 -3.99 -0.80 -0.80
C ALA A 134 -5.49 -0.48 -0.65
N ALA A 135 -5.84 0.81 -0.58
CA ALA A 135 -7.25 1.20 -0.55
C ALA A 135 -7.93 0.76 -1.87
N PRO A 136 -9.14 0.17 -1.82
CA PRO A 136 -9.90 -0.19 -3.02
C PRO A 136 -10.12 1.03 -3.91
N SER A 137 -9.95 0.88 -5.23
CA SER A 137 -10.18 2.00 -6.14
C SER A 137 -11.66 2.20 -6.46
N PRO A 138 -12.08 3.43 -6.77
CA PRO A 138 -13.41 3.69 -7.31
C PRO A 138 -13.68 2.94 -8.63
N GLN A 139 -12.62 2.52 -9.34
CA GLN A 139 -12.71 1.74 -10.57
C GLN A 139 -12.91 0.24 -10.32
N GLY A 140 -12.91 -0.21 -9.06
CA GLY A 140 -13.23 -1.59 -8.66
C GLY A 140 -12.01 -2.45 -8.32
N SER A 141 -10.80 -1.96 -8.57
CA SER A 141 -9.58 -2.72 -8.36
C SER A 141 -9.20 -2.77 -6.88
N THR A 142 -8.62 -3.91 -6.47
CA THR A 142 -8.05 -4.10 -5.14
C THR A 142 -6.67 -4.70 -5.26
N GLY A 143 -5.83 -4.48 -4.25
CA GLY A 143 -4.45 -4.89 -4.35
C GLY A 143 -3.60 -4.58 -3.14
N PHE A 144 -2.29 -4.59 -3.36
CA PHE A 144 -1.28 -4.40 -2.34
C PHE A 144 -0.36 -3.24 -2.71
N SER A 145 0.30 -2.68 -1.69
CA SER A 145 1.31 -1.65 -1.88
C SER A 145 2.45 -1.79 -0.89
N ARG A 146 3.60 -1.23 -1.25
CA ARG A 146 4.77 -1.10 -0.38
C ARG A 146 5.50 0.21 -0.65
N ASP A 147 5.85 0.93 0.39
CA ASP A 147 6.64 2.16 0.28
C ASP A 147 8.14 1.86 0.25
N TYR A 148 8.84 2.67 -0.52
CA TYR A 148 10.29 2.67 -0.67
C TYR A 148 10.83 4.10 -0.56
N ASP A 149 12.15 4.25 -0.54
CA ASP A 149 12.80 5.56 -0.47
C ASP A 149 12.45 6.50 -1.64
N LYS A 150 12.32 5.96 -2.86
CA LYS A 150 12.12 6.78 -4.07
C LYS A 150 10.68 6.82 -4.56
N GLY A 151 9.77 6.07 -3.94
CA GLY A 151 8.40 5.92 -4.40
C GLY A 151 7.64 4.80 -3.73
N ARG A 152 6.57 4.35 -4.36
CA ARG A 152 5.73 3.25 -3.89
C ARG A 152 5.49 2.27 -5.03
N ALA A 153 5.57 0.99 -4.73
CA ALA A 153 5.15 -0.05 -5.65
C ALA A 153 3.71 -0.47 -5.32
N TYR A 154 2.95 -0.79 -6.35
CA TYR A 154 1.59 -1.27 -6.30
C TYR A 154 1.46 -2.56 -7.10
N TRP A 155 0.54 -3.41 -6.67
CA TRP A 155 0.09 -4.55 -7.43
C TRP A 155 -1.42 -4.65 -7.31
N SER A 156 -2.11 -4.89 -8.42
CA SER A 156 -3.51 -5.33 -8.46
C SER A 156 -3.65 -6.42 -9.53
N ALA A 157 -4.73 -7.20 -9.48
CA ALA A 157 -5.00 -8.20 -10.52
C ALA A 157 -5.26 -7.53 -11.89
N ASP A 158 -5.85 -6.33 -11.89
CA ASP A 158 -6.31 -5.62 -13.08
C ASP A 158 -5.19 -4.79 -13.73
N THR A 159 -4.30 -4.22 -12.93
CA THR A 159 -3.23 -3.29 -13.40
C THR A 159 -1.82 -3.87 -13.33
N LEU A 160 -1.69 -5.07 -12.73
CA LEU A 160 -0.43 -5.76 -12.47
C LEU A 160 0.53 -4.91 -11.63
N PHE A 161 1.81 -5.32 -11.59
CA PHE A 161 2.84 -4.63 -10.84
C PHE A 161 3.22 -3.30 -11.50
N GLN A 162 3.18 -2.22 -10.74
CA GLN A 162 3.51 -0.87 -11.20
C GLN A 162 4.22 -0.09 -10.11
N THR A 163 5.06 0.88 -10.50
CA THR A 163 5.77 1.75 -9.55
C THR A 163 5.42 3.21 -9.78
N VAL A 164 5.25 3.96 -8.70
CA VAL A 164 5.00 5.41 -8.73
C VAL A 164 6.12 6.11 -7.98
N VAL A 165 6.93 6.87 -8.71
CA VAL A 165 8.06 7.63 -8.16
C VAL A 165 7.65 9.03 -7.74
N HIS A 166 8.47 9.69 -6.93
CA HIS A 166 8.34 11.15 -6.76
C HIS A 166 8.71 11.89 -8.07
N PRO A 167 8.01 12.98 -8.43
CA PRO A 167 6.97 13.68 -7.66
C PRO A 167 5.55 13.13 -7.81
N PHE A 168 5.27 12.25 -8.77
CA PHE A 168 3.93 11.69 -9.03
C PHE A 168 3.26 11.12 -7.78
N LEU A 169 4.01 10.38 -6.96
CA LEU A 169 3.49 9.77 -5.74
C LEU A 169 2.94 10.82 -4.76
N ARG A 170 3.56 12.00 -4.69
CA ARG A 170 3.09 13.07 -3.79
C ARG A 170 1.72 13.57 -4.23
N GLU A 171 1.52 13.76 -5.53
CA GLU A 171 0.24 14.21 -6.07
C GLU A 171 -0.83 13.10 -6.01
N HIS A 172 -0.44 11.84 -6.25
CA HIS A 172 -1.30 10.68 -6.07
C HIS A 172 -1.79 10.57 -4.62
N ASP A 173 -0.89 10.66 -3.64
CA ASP A 173 -1.25 10.62 -2.22
C ASP A 173 -2.12 11.81 -1.80
N ARG A 174 -1.85 13.02 -2.31
CA ARG A 174 -2.68 14.21 -2.04
C ARG A 174 -4.13 14.03 -2.50
N ARG A 175 -4.35 13.19 -3.51
CA ARG A 175 -5.66 12.85 -4.07
C ARG A 175 -6.28 11.59 -3.46
N GLY A 176 -5.70 11.04 -2.39
CA GLY A 176 -6.23 9.85 -1.71
C GLY A 176 -5.62 8.53 -2.17
N GLY A 177 -4.55 8.57 -2.98
CA GLY A 177 -3.85 7.38 -3.46
C GLY A 177 -4.77 6.48 -4.30
N THR A 178 -4.67 5.17 -4.10
CA THR A 178 -5.50 4.20 -4.84
C THR A 178 -6.99 4.28 -4.50
N GLY A 179 -7.35 4.81 -3.33
CA GLY A 179 -8.76 5.05 -2.97
C GLY A 179 -9.32 6.37 -3.49
N GLY A 180 -8.48 7.20 -4.11
CA GLY A 180 -8.84 8.46 -4.74
C GLY A 180 -9.35 8.32 -6.16
N GLU A 181 -9.69 9.44 -6.80
CA GLU A 181 -10.26 9.43 -8.16
C GLU A 181 -9.34 8.79 -9.21
N LEU A 182 -8.02 8.78 -8.98
CA LEU A 182 -7.05 8.22 -9.90
C LEU A 182 -6.98 6.69 -9.87
N GLY A 183 -7.25 6.06 -8.73
CA GLY A 183 -7.11 4.61 -8.60
C GLY A 183 -5.67 4.10 -8.64
N PHE A 184 -5.49 2.86 -9.09
CA PHE A 184 -4.18 2.24 -9.25
C PHE A 184 -3.42 2.82 -10.46
N PRO A 185 -2.07 2.85 -10.42
CA PRO A 185 -1.28 3.07 -11.63
C PRO A 185 -1.53 1.93 -12.63
N VAL A 186 -1.64 2.26 -13.92
CA VAL A 186 -1.86 1.30 -15.02
C VAL A 186 -0.68 1.21 -15.98
N GLY A 187 0.35 2.01 -15.76
CA GLY A 187 1.57 2.00 -16.57
C GLY A 187 2.72 2.70 -15.89
N GLU A 188 3.90 2.49 -16.46
CA GLU A 188 5.13 3.11 -15.98
C GLU A 188 5.15 4.62 -16.29
N ARG A 189 6.07 5.34 -15.64
CA ARG A 189 6.41 6.71 -15.99
C ARG A 189 6.94 6.74 -17.43
N ALA A 190 6.25 7.46 -18.31
CA ALA A 190 6.61 7.61 -19.71
C ALA A 190 6.93 9.08 -20.03
N TRP A 191 7.61 9.32 -21.15
CA TRP A 191 7.89 10.67 -21.67
C TRP A 191 7.09 10.92 -22.94
N ASN A 192 6.61 12.14 -23.13
CA ASN A 192 6.00 12.58 -24.38
C ASN A 192 6.34 14.04 -24.68
N CYS A 193 6.14 14.49 -25.92
CA CYS A 193 6.25 15.89 -26.32
C CYS A 193 5.17 16.31 -27.31
N THR A 194 5.05 17.61 -27.52
CA THR A 194 4.17 18.23 -28.52
C THR A 194 4.95 19.31 -29.27
N ASP A 195 4.41 19.82 -30.37
CA ASP A 195 5.02 20.95 -31.08
C ASP A 195 5.06 22.22 -30.20
N ASP A 196 4.06 22.39 -29.32
CA ASP A 196 3.96 23.51 -28.38
C ASP A 196 4.88 23.33 -27.15
N THR A 197 5.19 22.08 -26.77
CA THR A 197 6.17 21.72 -25.73
C THR A 197 7.21 20.74 -26.27
N PRO A 198 8.22 21.22 -27.04
CA PRO A 198 9.23 20.35 -27.65
C PRO A 198 10.14 19.64 -26.64
N GLY A 199 10.33 20.23 -25.45
CA GLY A 199 11.07 19.61 -24.34
C GLY A 199 10.34 18.43 -23.69
N GLY A 200 9.04 18.31 -23.97
CA GLY A 200 8.17 17.27 -23.43
C GLY A 200 7.96 17.32 -21.92
N LEU A 201 7.13 16.40 -21.44
CA LEU A 201 6.90 16.14 -20.02
C LEU A 201 6.90 14.63 -19.79
N PHE A 202 7.33 14.22 -18.61
CA PHE A 202 7.01 12.89 -18.14
C PHE A 202 5.55 12.85 -17.66
N TYR A 203 4.91 11.69 -17.80
CA TYR A 203 3.58 11.43 -17.31
C TYR A 203 3.46 10.01 -16.78
N GLN A 204 2.44 9.76 -15.98
CA GLN A 204 2.08 8.42 -15.55
C GLN A 204 0.57 8.25 -15.57
N ARG A 205 0.13 7.12 -16.13
CA ARG A 205 -1.29 6.75 -16.23
C ARG A 205 -1.75 5.99 -14.99
N PHE A 206 -2.97 6.27 -14.60
CA PHE A 206 -3.74 5.63 -13.54
C PHE A 206 -5.12 5.26 -14.10
N GLU A 207 -5.84 4.40 -13.39
CA GLU A 207 -7.16 3.90 -13.83
C GLU A 207 -8.14 5.01 -14.18
N GLY A 208 -8.15 6.10 -13.38
CA GLY A 208 -9.06 7.23 -13.56
C GLY A 208 -8.45 8.46 -14.24
N GLY A 209 -7.19 8.41 -14.68
CA GLY A 209 -6.57 9.58 -15.28
C GLY A 209 -5.04 9.56 -15.35
N VAL A 210 -4.46 10.74 -15.55
CA VAL A 210 -3.03 10.90 -15.83
C VAL A 210 -2.47 12.04 -15.01
N ILE A 211 -1.27 11.83 -14.45
CA ILE A 211 -0.48 12.89 -13.82
C ILE A 211 0.66 13.25 -14.78
N TYR A 212 0.82 14.54 -15.10
CA TYR A 212 1.93 15.10 -15.86
C TYR A 212 2.91 15.82 -14.94
N GLU A 213 4.21 15.59 -15.12
CA GLU A 213 5.32 16.19 -14.35
C GLU A 213 5.60 17.63 -14.78
N SER A 214 4.58 18.47 -14.67
CA SER A 214 4.68 19.93 -14.74
C SER A 214 5.01 20.50 -13.35
N SER A 215 5.20 21.82 -13.27
CA SER A 215 5.42 22.53 -12.01
C SER A 215 4.32 23.59 -11.81
N PRO A 216 3.30 23.33 -10.96
CA PRO A 216 3.05 22.11 -10.20
C PRO A 216 2.60 20.92 -11.08
N PRO A 217 2.67 19.65 -10.61
CA PRO A 217 2.15 18.51 -11.34
C PRO A 217 0.66 18.67 -11.63
N ARG A 218 0.26 18.38 -12.86
CA ARG A 218 -1.13 18.52 -13.32
C ARG A 218 -1.78 17.17 -13.52
N VAL A 219 -3.03 17.06 -13.08
CA VAL A 219 -3.83 15.85 -13.19
C VAL A 219 -4.95 16.07 -14.19
N VAL A 220 -5.19 15.07 -15.03
CA VAL A 220 -6.23 15.10 -16.06
C VAL A 220 -7.06 13.83 -15.99
N ARG A 221 -8.38 13.95 -16.09
CA ARG A 221 -9.31 12.82 -16.26
C ARG A 221 -9.25 12.32 -17.71
N ASP A 222 -8.15 11.66 -18.03
CA ASP A 222 -7.82 11.23 -19.39
C ASP A 222 -7.15 9.84 -19.40
N PRO A 223 -7.80 8.80 -18.84
CA PRO A 223 -7.18 7.49 -18.65
C PRO A 223 -6.61 6.90 -19.95
N ASP A 224 -7.19 7.26 -21.10
CA ASP A 224 -6.83 6.79 -22.44
C ASP A 224 -6.00 7.78 -23.28
N LEU A 225 -5.54 8.90 -22.69
CA LEU A 225 -4.76 9.95 -23.37
C LEU A 225 -5.47 10.65 -24.54
N ALA A 226 -6.80 10.53 -24.65
CA ALA A 226 -7.58 11.12 -25.72
C ALA A 226 -7.60 12.66 -25.69
N LEU A 227 -7.59 13.27 -24.50
CA LEU A 227 -7.47 14.73 -24.37
C LEU A 227 -6.07 15.20 -24.72
N PHE A 228 -5.04 14.46 -24.30
CA PHE A 228 -3.66 14.75 -24.68
C PHE A 228 -3.45 14.69 -26.20
N ASP A 229 -3.85 13.60 -26.85
CA ASP A 229 -3.68 13.42 -28.30
C ASP A 229 -4.32 14.59 -29.08
N ARG A 230 -5.48 15.05 -28.61
CA ARG A 230 -6.24 16.10 -29.26
C ARG A 230 -5.76 17.52 -28.93
N PHE A 231 -5.42 17.81 -27.68
CA PHE A 231 -5.18 19.18 -27.21
C PHE A 231 -3.78 19.44 -26.66
N GLY A 232 -2.94 18.42 -26.57
CA GLY A 232 -1.60 18.51 -26.00
C GLY A 232 -1.61 18.50 -24.47
N PHE A 233 -0.57 19.07 -23.86
CA PHE A 233 -0.44 19.07 -22.40
C PHE A 233 -1.48 19.98 -21.71
N PRO A 234 -1.88 19.65 -20.46
CA PRO A 234 -2.68 20.57 -19.66
C PRO A 234 -1.86 21.82 -19.31
N THR A 235 -2.44 22.99 -19.51
CA THR A 235 -1.82 24.29 -19.19
C THR A 235 -2.34 24.88 -17.88
N GLY A 236 -3.40 24.30 -17.31
CA GLY A 236 -4.05 24.71 -16.06
C GLY A 236 -4.62 23.53 -15.27
N ASP A 237 -5.02 23.79 -14.02
CA ASP A 237 -5.71 22.80 -13.19
C ASP A 237 -7.19 22.76 -13.55
N GLU A 238 -7.80 21.60 -13.34
CA GLU A 238 -9.25 21.47 -13.45
C GLU A 238 -9.93 22.39 -12.42
N THR A 239 -10.74 23.32 -12.92
CA THR A 239 -11.36 24.40 -12.14
C THR A 239 -12.88 24.32 -12.28
N GLY A 240 -13.60 24.58 -11.19
CA GLY A 240 -15.06 24.69 -11.23
C GLY A 240 -15.51 25.83 -12.14
N LEU A 241 -16.50 25.57 -13.00
CA LEU A 241 -17.08 26.59 -13.88
C LEU A 241 -17.76 27.70 -13.09
N GLY A 242 -18.09 27.50 -11.80
CA GLY A 242 -18.89 28.42 -11.01
C GLY A 242 -20.36 28.40 -11.41
N THR A 243 -21.20 29.23 -10.77
CA THR A 243 -22.61 29.39 -11.14
C THR A 243 -22.74 30.43 -12.27
N PHE A 244 -22.39 30.09 -13.51
CA PHE A 244 -22.44 31.06 -14.61
C PHE A 244 -23.81 31.23 -15.26
N PHE A 245 -24.82 30.48 -14.83
CA PHE A 245 -26.18 30.62 -15.33
C PHE A 245 -27.19 30.55 -14.18
N ALA A 246 -28.37 31.14 -14.37
CA ALA A 246 -29.46 31.21 -13.39
C ALA A 246 -30.03 29.82 -12.98
N ASP A 247 -29.48 28.76 -13.57
CA ASP A 247 -29.99 27.39 -13.67
C ASP A 247 -29.07 26.33 -13.01
N GLN A 248 -28.15 26.73 -12.12
CA GLN A 248 -27.35 25.83 -11.27
C GLN A 248 -26.53 24.75 -12.01
N VAL A 249 -26.12 25.00 -13.26
CA VAL A 249 -25.24 24.07 -13.99
C VAL A 249 -23.91 23.94 -13.25
N LYS A 250 -23.65 22.75 -12.71
CA LYS A 250 -22.37 22.40 -12.07
C LYS A 250 -21.49 21.75 -13.12
N GLY A 251 -20.28 22.26 -13.25
CA GLY A 251 -19.29 21.66 -14.11
C GLY A 251 -17.89 22.15 -13.79
N THR A 252 -16.93 21.60 -14.51
CA THR A 252 -15.52 21.96 -14.42
C THR A 252 -14.96 22.20 -15.80
N PHE A 253 -13.78 22.82 -15.88
CA PHE A 253 -13.03 22.94 -17.10
C PHE A 253 -11.54 22.84 -16.83
N GLN A 254 -10.77 22.48 -17.86
CA GLN A 254 -9.32 22.42 -17.79
C GLN A 254 -8.74 22.91 -19.12
N PRO A 255 -7.85 23.91 -19.11
CA PRO A 255 -7.18 24.36 -20.32
C PRO A 255 -5.99 23.48 -20.67
N PHE A 256 -5.75 23.35 -21.97
CA PHE A 256 -4.68 22.61 -22.63
C PHE A 256 -3.98 23.52 -23.63
N GLU A 257 -2.88 23.07 -24.23
CA GLU A 257 -2.12 23.84 -25.22
C GLU A 257 -3.00 24.32 -26.39
N ARG A 258 -3.85 23.43 -26.92
CA ARG A 258 -4.64 23.67 -28.13
C ARG A 258 -6.15 23.79 -27.88
N GLY A 259 -6.58 23.92 -26.62
CA GLY A 259 -8.01 24.01 -26.32
C GLY A 259 -8.37 24.01 -24.83
N THR A 260 -9.65 23.79 -24.54
CA THR A 260 -10.17 23.67 -23.17
C THR A 260 -11.25 22.60 -23.13
N ALA A 261 -11.08 21.62 -22.25
CA ALA A 261 -12.10 20.62 -21.96
C ALA A 261 -13.03 21.15 -20.87
N TYR A 262 -14.33 20.92 -21.02
CA TYR A 262 -15.39 21.29 -20.09
C TYR A 262 -16.15 20.02 -19.73
N TRP A 263 -16.42 19.80 -18.44
CA TRP A 263 -17.25 18.71 -17.97
C TRP A 263 -18.51 19.29 -17.35
N VAL A 264 -19.66 18.98 -17.94
CA VAL A 264 -20.98 19.36 -17.42
C VAL A 264 -21.82 18.08 -17.36
N ASP A 265 -22.41 17.77 -16.20
CA ASP A 265 -23.16 16.53 -15.98
C ASP A 265 -22.41 15.25 -16.44
N ASN A 266 -21.10 15.21 -16.19
CA ASN A 266 -20.16 14.15 -16.62
C ASN A 266 -20.01 13.96 -18.14
N VAL A 267 -20.47 14.91 -18.95
CA VAL A 267 -20.19 14.96 -20.40
C VAL A 267 -19.02 15.90 -20.65
N ALA A 268 -17.97 15.40 -21.31
CA ALA A 268 -16.88 16.25 -21.76
C ALA A 268 -17.25 16.95 -23.08
N LEU A 269 -17.41 18.26 -23.02
CA LEU A 269 -17.54 19.17 -24.15
C LEU A 269 -16.18 19.86 -24.36
N VAL A 270 -15.67 19.89 -25.58
CA VAL A 270 -14.34 20.45 -25.82
C VAL A 270 -14.35 21.59 -26.82
N ARG A 271 -13.61 22.64 -26.51
CA ARG A 271 -13.41 23.83 -27.33
C ARG A 271 -11.98 23.85 -27.89
N GLU A 272 -11.86 24.04 -29.19
CA GLU A 272 -10.59 24.07 -29.92
C GLU A 272 -10.25 25.52 -30.32
N GLY A 273 -9.11 26.04 -29.87
CA GLY A 273 -8.70 27.43 -30.11
C GLY A 273 -9.79 28.47 -29.74
N ASP A 274 -9.97 29.48 -30.58
CA ASP A 274 -11.00 30.53 -30.42
C ASP A 274 -12.39 30.11 -30.91
N SER A 275 -12.55 28.91 -31.47
CA SER A 275 -13.80 28.43 -32.06
C SER A 275 -14.95 28.41 -31.04
N SER A 276 -16.15 28.75 -31.47
CA SER A 276 -17.38 28.65 -30.66
C SER A 276 -18.03 27.26 -30.70
N VAL A 277 -17.41 26.29 -31.39
CA VAL A 277 -17.95 24.93 -31.55
C VAL A 277 -17.49 24.02 -30.41
N LEU A 278 -18.44 23.39 -29.73
CA LEU A 278 -18.19 22.38 -28.71
C LEU A 278 -18.35 20.99 -29.33
N PHE A 279 -17.36 20.12 -29.11
CA PHE A 279 -17.41 18.71 -29.53
C PHE A 279 -17.56 17.80 -28.32
N GLY A 280 -18.44 16.80 -28.39
CA GLY A 280 -18.51 15.75 -27.38
C GLY A 280 -17.32 14.79 -27.51
N VAL A 281 -16.59 14.59 -26.42
CA VAL A 281 -15.63 13.49 -26.28
C VAL A 281 -16.18 12.59 -25.17
N ARG A 282 -16.23 11.27 -25.37
CA ARG A 282 -16.54 10.37 -24.26
C ARG A 282 -15.34 10.39 -23.31
N ALA A 283 -15.52 11.00 -22.15
CA ALA A 283 -14.71 10.67 -20.98
C ALA A 283 -15.31 9.37 -20.43
N THR A 284 -14.68 8.23 -20.73
CA THR A 284 -14.97 6.98 -20.02
C THR A 284 -14.15 6.92 -18.75
#